data_AF-C7E141-F1
#
_entry.id   AF-C7E141-F1
#
_cell.length_a   1.000
_cell.length_b   1.000
_cell.length_c   1.000
_cell.angle_alpha   90.00
_cell.angle_beta   90.00
_cell.angle_gamma   90.00
#
_symmetry.space_group_name_H-M   'P 1'
#
loop_
_entity.id
_entity.type
_entity.pdbx_description
1 polymer ?
#
loop_
_entity_poly.entity_id
_entity_poly.type
_entity_poly.pdbx_seq_one_letter_code
_entity_poly.pdbx_strand_id
1 'polypeptide(L)'
;GMLSVAGATTAVNLRTAGDFVILAKAGITNVPGGYITGDIGVSPIAASAMTGFNLIMDSSNEFSTSTEASGSFYAPDYMSPTGTKLTTAVSDMLTAYNDAAARPVTGGPFDNSLSGETYTNLGAGEIGGLTLTPGVYTYDISVGITGSDVTFDGDGNEDSVFIIKTSKSVLQAAGTEVILQNGAKAENIFWSVA
;
A
#
# COMPACT_ATOMS: atom_id res chain seq x y z
N GLY A 1 -25.12 26.74 10.36
CA GLY A 1 -24.74 26.26 9.02
C GLY A 1 -24.54 24.76 9.13
N MET A 2 -25.17 23.98 8.26
CA MET A 2 -25.00 22.53 8.27
C MET A 2 -23.57 22.20 7.82
N LEU A 3 -22.77 21.63 8.72
CA LEU A 3 -21.49 21.03 8.40
C LEU A 3 -21.75 19.91 7.40
N SER A 4 -21.21 20.03 6.19
CA SER A 4 -21.17 18.94 5.21
C SER A 4 -20.29 17.85 5.79
N VAL A 5 -20.89 16.76 6.29
CA VAL A 5 -20.16 15.55 6.64
C VAL A 5 -19.65 14.96 5.32
N ALA A 6 -18.34 15.01 5.10
CA ALA A 6 -17.71 14.25 4.03
C ALA A 6 -18.13 12.77 4.19
N GLY A 7 -18.65 12.16 3.13
CA GLY A 7 -19.07 10.75 3.18
C GLY A 7 -17.91 9.84 3.60
N ALA A 8 -18.20 8.82 4.42
CA ALA A 8 -17.19 7.88 4.88
C ALA A 8 -16.47 7.22 3.70
N THR A 9 -15.13 7.27 3.70
CA THR A 9 -14.31 6.62 2.68
C THR A 9 -14.30 5.12 2.92
N THR A 10 -14.58 4.31 1.89
CA THR A 10 -14.56 2.85 1.99
C THR A 10 -13.15 2.30 1.72
N ALA A 11 -12.80 1.16 2.32
CA ALA A 11 -11.52 0.51 2.06
C ALA A 11 -11.38 0.09 0.58
N VAL A 12 -10.14 0.00 0.08
CA VAL A 12 -9.85 -0.55 -1.24
C VAL A 12 -9.82 -2.07 -1.14
N ASN A 13 -10.64 -2.75 -1.94
CA ASN A 13 -10.73 -4.22 -1.88
C ASN A 13 -9.60 -4.87 -2.67
N LEU A 14 -8.62 -5.43 -1.95
CA LEU A 14 -7.47 -6.13 -2.54
C LEU A 14 -7.81 -7.51 -3.11
N ARG A 15 -8.93 -8.11 -2.69
CA ARG A 15 -9.32 -9.49 -3.03
C ARG A 15 -8.13 -10.45 -2.86
N THR A 16 -7.84 -11.28 -3.86
CA THR A 16 -6.74 -12.27 -3.77
C THR A 16 -5.34 -11.65 -3.81
N ALA A 17 -5.20 -10.37 -4.15
CA ALA A 17 -3.93 -9.66 -3.96
C ALA A 17 -3.61 -9.46 -2.47
N GLY A 18 -4.65 -9.39 -1.61
CA GLY A 18 -4.50 -9.26 -0.16
C GLY A 18 -3.94 -10.51 0.53
N ASP A 19 -3.85 -11.64 -0.19
CA ASP A 19 -3.22 -12.86 0.32
C ASP A 19 -1.68 -12.76 0.34
N PHE A 20 -1.10 -11.72 -0.29
CA PHE A 20 0.35 -11.55 -0.45
C PHE A 20 0.85 -10.31 0.27
N VAL A 21 1.97 -10.43 0.99
CA VAL A 21 2.68 -9.28 1.57
C VAL A 21 3.50 -8.55 0.50
N ILE A 22 3.96 -9.26 -0.53
CA ILE A 22 4.62 -8.68 -1.72
C ILE A 22 4.11 -9.40 -2.97
N LEU A 23 3.53 -8.65 -3.90
CA LEU A 23 3.13 -9.14 -5.22
C LEU A 23 3.69 -8.21 -6.29
N ALA A 24 4.49 -8.75 -7.22
CA ALA A 24 5.16 -7.94 -8.24
C ALA A 24 5.09 -8.58 -9.63
N LYS A 25 5.04 -7.75 -10.69
CA LYS A 25 4.98 -8.28 -12.06
C LYS A 25 6.34 -8.59 -12.69
N ALA A 26 7.39 -7.93 -12.24
CA ALA A 26 8.69 -7.86 -12.93
C ALA A 26 9.88 -8.36 -12.10
N GLY A 27 9.63 -8.92 -10.90
CA GLY A 27 10.66 -9.49 -10.04
C GLY A 27 10.71 -8.85 -8.67
N ILE A 28 11.43 -9.51 -7.77
CA ILE A 28 11.68 -9.08 -6.39
C ILE A 28 13.13 -9.40 -6.09
N THR A 29 13.94 -8.40 -5.75
CA THR A 29 15.35 -8.60 -5.46
C THR A 29 15.63 -8.25 -4.01
N ASN A 30 16.28 -9.16 -3.29
CA ASN A 30 16.62 -9.00 -1.89
C ASN A 30 18.13 -8.92 -1.67
N VAL A 31 18.54 -8.09 -0.72
CA VAL A 31 19.88 -8.15 -0.13
C VAL A 31 19.71 -8.80 1.25
N PRO A 32 20.31 -9.98 1.49
CA PRO A 32 20.09 -10.73 2.72
C PRO A 32 20.32 -9.93 4.00
N GLY A 33 19.49 -10.20 5.02
CA GLY A 33 19.59 -9.58 6.35
C GLY A 33 18.27 -9.04 6.89
N GLY A 34 17.19 -9.08 6.10
CA GLY A 34 15.82 -8.80 6.52
C GLY A 34 15.03 -10.05 6.89
N TYR A 35 13.75 -9.85 7.21
CA TYR A 35 12.80 -10.94 7.41
C TYR A 35 11.39 -10.51 6.95
N ILE A 36 10.76 -11.33 6.11
CA ILE A 36 9.43 -11.08 5.56
C ILE A 36 8.40 -11.96 6.26
N THR A 37 7.29 -11.37 6.69
CA THR A 37 6.17 -12.12 7.26
C THR A 37 5.01 -12.13 6.27
N GLY A 38 4.73 -13.28 5.66
CA GLY A 38 3.65 -13.47 4.69
C GLY A 38 4.11 -14.03 3.34
N ASP A 39 3.13 -14.30 2.47
CA ASP A 39 3.33 -14.91 1.16
C ASP A 39 3.80 -13.89 0.11
N ILE A 40 4.67 -14.34 -0.79
CA ILE A 40 5.33 -13.51 -1.80
C ILE A 40 5.05 -14.08 -3.20
N GLY A 41 4.70 -13.23 -4.16
CA GLY A 41 4.33 -13.67 -5.50
C GLY A 41 4.96 -12.83 -6.60
N VAL A 42 5.36 -13.49 -7.70
CA VAL A 42 5.67 -12.82 -8.96
C VAL A 42 4.84 -13.38 -10.10
N SER A 43 4.32 -12.53 -11.00
CA SER A 43 3.65 -12.96 -12.24
C SER A 43 3.40 -11.77 -13.19
N PRO A 44 3.64 -11.89 -14.51
CA PRO A 44 3.86 -13.13 -15.26
C PRO A 44 5.33 -13.57 -15.36
N ILE A 45 6.26 -12.85 -14.72
CA ILE A 45 7.68 -13.22 -14.74
C ILE A 45 7.92 -14.51 -13.94
N ALA A 46 8.91 -15.31 -14.38
CA ALA A 46 9.28 -16.58 -13.76
C ALA A 46 9.99 -16.42 -12.41
N ALA A 47 10.09 -17.51 -11.65
CA ALA A 47 10.71 -17.58 -10.34
C ALA A 47 12.17 -17.09 -10.30
N SER A 48 12.88 -17.19 -11.42
CA SER A 48 14.27 -16.71 -11.55
C SER A 48 14.42 -15.20 -11.32
N ALA A 49 13.33 -14.42 -11.36
CA ALA A 49 13.32 -13.00 -11.03
C ALA A 49 13.13 -12.70 -9.54
N MET A 50 12.95 -13.72 -8.69
CA MET A 50 13.03 -13.61 -7.24
C MET A 50 14.45 -13.92 -6.78
N THR A 51 15.30 -12.89 -6.67
CA THR A 51 16.73 -13.05 -6.41
C THR A 51 17.11 -12.67 -4.98
N GLY A 52 18.16 -13.29 -4.44
CA GLY A 52 18.63 -13.00 -3.08
C GLY A 52 17.84 -13.68 -1.96
N PHE A 53 16.96 -14.63 -2.27
CA PHE A 53 16.17 -15.36 -1.28
C PHE A 53 16.63 -16.80 -1.00
N ASN A 54 17.55 -17.35 -1.81
CA ASN A 54 17.98 -18.76 -1.72
C ASN A 54 16.79 -19.73 -1.68
N LEU A 55 15.87 -19.60 -2.64
CA LEU A 55 14.61 -20.34 -2.67
C LEU A 55 14.82 -21.86 -2.73
N ILE A 56 14.10 -22.58 -1.86
CA ILE A 56 14.05 -24.04 -1.83
C ILE A 56 12.65 -24.48 -2.26
N MET A 57 12.58 -25.17 -3.39
CA MET A 57 11.32 -25.69 -3.94
C MET A 57 10.69 -26.72 -2.99
N ASP A 58 9.40 -26.57 -2.71
CA ASP A 58 8.64 -27.55 -1.96
C ASP A 58 8.43 -28.85 -2.76
N SER A 59 8.19 -29.96 -2.05
CA SER A 59 7.93 -31.27 -2.64
C SER A 59 6.71 -31.33 -3.57
N SER A 60 5.73 -30.44 -3.40
CA SER A 60 4.59 -30.28 -4.32
C SER A 60 4.96 -29.62 -5.65
N ASN A 61 6.09 -28.93 -5.69
CA ASN A 61 6.48 -28.00 -6.76
C ASN A 61 5.51 -26.82 -6.97
N GLU A 62 4.56 -26.56 -6.07
CA GLU A 62 3.58 -25.46 -6.19
C GLU A 62 4.12 -24.13 -5.63
N PHE A 63 5.06 -24.18 -4.70
CA PHE A 63 5.68 -23.00 -4.08
C PHE A 63 7.13 -23.30 -3.67
N SER A 64 7.86 -22.27 -3.26
CA SER A 64 9.17 -22.40 -2.62
C SER A 64 9.21 -21.67 -1.27
N THR A 65 10.26 -21.95 -0.49
CA THR A 65 10.48 -21.38 0.85
C THR A 65 11.85 -20.70 0.94
N SER A 66 12.03 -19.86 1.96
CA SER A 66 13.30 -19.20 2.29
C SER A 66 13.44 -19.05 3.81
N THR A 67 14.66 -19.03 4.33
CA THR A 67 14.91 -18.64 5.73
C THR A 67 14.64 -17.16 6.01
N GLU A 68 14.51 -16.34 4.96
CA GLU A 68 14.24 -14.90 5.07
C GLU A 68 12.75 -14.56 5.04
N ALA A 69 11.87 -15.56 5.01
CA ALA A 69 10.44 -15.34 5.11
C ALA A 69 9.72 -16.42 5.93
N SER A 70 8.62 -16.06 6.58
CA SER A 70 7.73 -17.04 7.24
C SER A 70 6.68 -17.65 6.30
N GLY A 71 6.48 -17.07 5.11
CA GLY A 71 5.50 -17.49 4.11
C GLY A 71 6.11 -18.19 2.90
N SER A 72 5.25 -18.46 1.92
CA SER A 72 5.58 -19.16 0.68
C SER A 72 5.85 -18.20 -0.47
N PHE A 73 6.73 -18.60 -1.38
CA PHE A 73 7.03 -17.89 -2.62
C PHE A 73 6.34 -18.58 -3.79
N TYR A 74 5.69 -17.80 -4.65
CA TYR A 74 4.90 -18.31 -5.77
C TYR A 74 5.36 -17.67 -7.09
N ALA A 75 5.46 -18.47 -8.15
CA ALA A 75 5.79 -18.04 -9.50
C ALA A 75 5.00 -18.84 -10.55
N PRO A 76 4.78 -18.29 -11.77
CA PRO A 76 3.91 -18.92 -12.77
C PRO A 76 4.51 -20.19 -13.40
N ASP A 77 5.82 -20.40 -13.29
CA ASP A 77 6.53 -21.61 -13.73
C ASP A 77 6.52 -22.75 -12.69
N TYR A 78 5.76 -22.58 -11.59
CA TYR A 78 5.49 -23.63 -10.60
C TYR A 78 4.27 -24.47 -10.99
N MET A 79 4.08 -25.60 -10.30
CA MET A 79 2.96 -26.51 -10.56
C MET A 79 1.60 -25.87 -10.31
N SER A 80 0.59 -26.36 -11.04
CA SER A 80 -0.82 -25.96 -10.83
C SER A 80 -1.25 -26.24 -9.39
N PRO A 81 -2.01 -25.34 -8.74
CA PRO A 81 -2.75 -24.21 -9.32
C PRO A 81 -2.04 -22.84 -9.27
N THR A 82 -0.73 -22.81 -9.00
CA THR A 82 -0.01 -21.56 -8.69
C THR A 82 -0.09 -20.49 -9.77
N GLY A 83 0.07 -20.85 -11.04
CA GLY A 83 -0.06 -19.89 -12.15
C GLY A 83 -1.45 -19.23 -12.22
N THR A 84 -2.52 -19.99 -11.95
CA THR A 84 -3.89 -19.44 -11.91
C THR A 84 -4.10 -18.55 -10.69
N LYS A 85 -3.63 -18.97 -9.50
CA LYS A 85 -3.67 -18.16 -8.27
C LYS A 85 -3.03 -16.79 -8.51
N LEU A 86 -1.82 -16.76 -9.08
CA LEU A 86 -1.09 -15.53 -9.35
C LEU A 86 -1.72 -14.66 -10.43
N THR A 87 -2.27 -15.27 -11.48
CA THR A 87 -2.96 -14.51 -12.54
C THR A 87 -4.17 -13.77 -11.97
N THR A 88 -4.97 -14.43 -11.11
CA THR A 88 -6.09 -13.79 -10.42
C THR A 88 -5.61 -12.69 -9.48
N ALA A 89 -4.59 -12.95 -8.65
CA ALA A 89 -4.05 -11.96 -7.72
C ALA A 89 -3.51 -10.71 -8.43
N VAL A 90 -2.80 -10.86 -9.55
CA VAL A 90 -2.30 -9.71 -10.34
C VAL A 90 -3.45 -8.93 -11.00
N SER A 91 -4.51 -9.61 -11.43
CA SER A 91 -5.72 -8.96 -11.96
C SER A 91 -6.45 -8.17 -10.87
N ASP A 92 -6.54 -8.73 -9.67
CA ASP A 92 -7.13 -8.08 -8.50
C ASP A 92 -6.29 -6.89 -8.03
N MET A 93 -4.96 -7.00 -8.04
CA MET A 93 -4.04 -5.89 -7.77
C MET A 93 -4.27 -4.72 -8.74
N LEU A 94 -4.37 -5.00 -10.04
CA LEU A 94 -4.68 -3.97 -11.03
C LEU A 94 -6.06 -3.33 -10.79
N THR A 95 -7.04 -4.14 -10.38
CA THR A 95 -8.38 -3.64 -10.06
C THR A 95 -8.35 -2.73 -8.83
N ALA A 96 -7.64 -3.13 -7.76
CA ALA A 96 -7.47 -2.34 -6.56
C ALA A 96 -6.73 -1.03 -6.83
N TYR A 97 -5.67 -1.06 -7.65
CA TYR A 97 -4.96 0.14 -8.09
C TYR A 97 -5.89 1.12 -8.80
N ASN A 98 -6.67 0.63 -9.78
CA ASN A 98 -7.61 1.46 -10.53
C ASN A 98 -8.74 2.02 -9.63
N ASP A 99 -9.24 1.23 -8.68
CA ASP A 99 -10.22 1.68 -7.68
C ASP A 99 -9.66 2.82 -6.83
N ALA A 100 -8.49 2.63 -6.23
CA ALA A 100 -7.81 3.65 -5.41
C ALA A 100 -7.54 4.94 -6.22
N ALA A 101 -7.03 4.80 -7.45
CA ALA A 101 -6.77 5.92 -8.35
C ALA A 101 -8.04 6.67 -8.78
N ALA A 102 -9.19 5.98 -8.84
CA ALA A 102 -10.48 6.57 -9.22
C ALA A 102 -11.20 7.27 -8.05
N ARG A 103 -10.78 7.08 -6.79
CA ARG A 103 -11.47 7.68 -5.64
C ARG A 103 -11.48 9.21 -5.71
N PRO A 104 -12.64 9.86 -5.57
CA PRO A 104 -12.72 11.32 -5.54
C PRO A 104 -12.00 11.85 -4.30
N VAL A 105 -11.29 12.97 -4.45
CA VAL A 105 -10.67 13.67 -3.31
C VAL A 105 -11.73 14.11 -2.31
N THR A 106 -11.41 14.05 -1.01
CA THR A 106 -12.30 14.59 0.02
C THR A 106 -12.51 16.09 -0.21
N GLY A 107 -13.77 16.52 -0.27
CA GLY A 107 -14.12 17.92 -0.46
C GLY A 107 -14.07 18.73 0.84
N GLY A 108 -13.89 20.05 0.69
CA GLY A 108 -13.87 20.99 1.82
C GLY A 108 -12.46 21.26 2.36
N PRO A 109 -12.37 22.08 3.41
CA PRO A 109 -11.10 22.36 4.06
C PRO A 109 -10.53 21.11 4.74
N PHE A 110 -9.21 20.99 4.72
CA PHE A 110 -8.47 20.04 5.54
C PHE A 110 -8.39 20.59 6.97
N ASP A 111 -8.92 19.82 7.93
CA ASP A 111 -9.20 20.26 9.29
C ASP A 111 -10.23 21.43 9.37
N ASN A 112 -10.68 21.74 10.58
CA ASN A 112 -11.47 22.93 10.92
C ASN A 112 -10.63 24.22 10.95
N SER A 113 -9.36 24.14 10.57
CA SER A 113 -8.40 25.23 10.59
C SER A 113 -8.73 26.33 9.55
N LEU A 114 -8.39 27.56 9.89
CA LEU A 114 -8.48 28.73 9.00
C LEU A 114 -7.37 28.75 7.93
N SER A 115 -6.53 27.71 7.84
CA SER A 115 -5.44 27.60 6.87
C SER A 115 -5.93 27.63 5.41
N GLY A 116 -7.19 27.24 5.18
CA GLY A 116 -7.76 27.17 3.83
C GLY A 116 -7.16 26.05 2.98
N GLU A 117 -6.34 25.18 3.58
CA GLU A 117 -5.81 24.00 2.92
C GLU A 117 -6.93 23.02 2.61
N THR A 118 -6.68 22.16 1.62
CA THR A 118 -7.63 21.13 1.20
C THR A 118 -6.90 19.81 1.08
N TYR A 119 -7.63 18.73 0.85
CA TYR A 119 -7.07 17.41 0.58
C TYR A 119 -6.38 17.31 -0.80
N THR A 120 -6.30 18.40 -1.57
CA THR A 120 -5.55 18.50 -2.83
C THR A 120 -4.21 19.18 -2.59
N ASN A 121 -3.10 18.50 -2.92
CA ASN A 121 -1.74 19.02 -2.76
C ASN A 121 -1.46 19.56 -1.33
N LEU A 122 -2.03 18.91 -0.31
CA LEU A 122 -1.86 19.29 1.10
C LEU A 122 -0.37 19.35 1.46
N GLY A 123 0.04 20.41 2.17
CA GLY A 123 1.45 20.62 2.54
C GLY A 123 2.37 20.87 1.34
N ALA A 124 1.81 21.20 0.17
CA ALA A 124 2.55 21.27 -1.10
C ALA A 124 3.36 20.00 -1.39
N GLY A 125 2.86 18.84 -0.95
CA GLY A 125 3.50 17.54 -1.11
C GLY A 125 4.29 17.06 0.10
N GLU A 126 4.73 17.94 1.00
CA GLU A 126 5.38 17.51 2.25
C GLU A 126 4.32 17.23 3.31
N ILE A 127 4.22 15.96 3.72
CA ILE A 127 3.27 15.51 4.77
C ILE A 127 3.98 15.16 6.08
N GLY A 128 5.32 15.15 6.12
CA GLY A 128 6.06 15.04 7.36
C GLY A 128 5.70 16.19 8.31
N GLY A 129 5.39 15.86 9.56
CA GLY A 129 4.91 16.78 10.59
C GLY A 129 3.39 16.99 10.58
N LEU A 130 2.66 16.42 9.61
CA LEU A 130 1.19 16.50 9.57
C LEU A 130 0.54 15.32 10.32
N THR A 131 -0.66 15.58 10.84
CA THR A 131 -1.59 14.55 11.29
C THR A 131 -2.73 14.46 10.27
N LEU A 132 -2.80 13.36 9.55
CA LEU A 132 -3.80 13.09 8.53
C LEU A 132 -5.00 12.40 9.15
N THR A 133 -6.20 12.95 8.90
CA THR A 133 -7.50 12.36 9.29
C THR A 133 -8.07 11.50 8.16
N PRO A 134 -9.13 10.69 8.41
CA PRO A 134 -9.66 9.78 7.41
C PRO A 134 -10.15 10.53 6.16
N GLY A 135 -9.84 10.00 4.97
CA GLY A 135 -10.20 10.67 3.71
C GLY A 135 -9.31 10.29 2.53
N VAL A 136 -9.63 10.90 1.39
CA VAL A 136 -8.89 10.74 0.13
C VAL A 136 -8.11 12.01 -0.15
N TYR A 137 -6.80 11.89 -0.26
CA TYR A 137 -5.84 12.96 -0.56
C TYR A 137 -5.32 12.78 -1.99
N THR A 138 -5.26 13.86 -2.76
CA THR A 138 -4.80 13.80 -4.15
C THR A 138 -3.64 14.75 -4.40
N TYR A 139 -2.64 14.24 -5.11
CA TYR A 139 -1.43 14.95 -5.47
C TYR A 139 -1.11 14.78 -6.95
N ASP A 140 -0.79 15.87 -7.64
CA ASP A 140 -0.17 15.85 -8.97
C ASP A 140 1.36 16.05 -8.91
N ILE A 141 1.89 16.06 -7.69
CA ILE A 141 3.29 16.22 -7.29
C ILE A 141 3.74 15.04 -6.42
N SER A 142 5.05 14.93 -6.19
CA SER A 142 5.58 13.93 -5.26
C SER A 142 5.12 14.20 -3.83
N VAL A 143 4.89 13.14 -3.08
CA VAL A 143 4.55 13.19 -1.65
C VAL A 143 5.82 12.88 -0.86
N GLY A 144 6.22 13.80 0.02
CA GLY A 144 7.42 13.72 0.85
C GLY A 144 7.10 13.49 2.33
N ILE A 145 7.90 12.64 2.98
CA ILE A 145 8.01 12.52 4.44
C ILE A 145 9.49 12.75 4.75
N THR A 146 9.93 14.01 4.68
CA THR A 146 11.37 14.34 4.60
C THR A 146 11.94 15.05 5.82
N GLY A 147 11.11 15.77 6.57
CA GLY A 147 11.56 16.58 7.73
C GLY A 147 11.12 16.07 9.09
N SER A 148 10.06 15.26 9.17
CA SER A 148 9.46 14.78 10.42
C SER A 148 8.54 13.59 10.13
N ASP A 149 8.09 12.91 11.18
CA ASP A 149 7.14 11.80 11.09
C ASP A 149 5.76 12.29 10.61
N VAL A 150 5.03 11.44 9.91
CA VAL A 150 3.62 11.68 9.56
C VAL A 150 2.74 10.81 10.45
N THR A 151 1.63 11.37 10.93
CA THR A 151 0.66 10.62 11.75
C THR A 151 -0.64 10.40 10.99
N PHE A 152 -1.17 9.17 11.02
CA PHE A 152 -2.52 8.83 10.62
C PHE A 152 -3.38 8.66 11.86
N ASP A 153 -4.40 9.50 12.00
CA ASP A 153 -5.29 9.54 13.15
C ASP A 153 -6.67 8.99 12.75
N GLY A 154 -7.07 7.88 13.37
CA GLY A 154 -8.35 7.23 13.11
C GLY A 154 -9.57 7.95 13.68
N ASP A 155 -9.38 9.05 14.42
CA ASP A 155 -10.42 9.82 15.12
C ASP A 155 -11.29 8.96 16.06
N GLY A 156 -10.66 7.96 16.69
CA GLY A 156 -11.31 6.99 17.56
C GLY A 156 -12.10 5.90 16.82
N ASN A 157 -11.97 5.80 15.49
CA ASN A 157 -12.64 4.81 14.67
C ASN A 157 -11.63 3.86 14.01
N GLU A 158 -11.79 2.55 14.29
CA GLU A 158 -10.93 1.50 13.74
C GLU A 158 -11.18 1.20 12.25
N ASP A 159 -12.35 1.57 11.74
CA ASP A 159 -12.74 1.42 10.33
C ASP A 159 -12.36 2.64 9.49
N SER A 160 -11.57 3.56 10.06
CA SER A 160 -11.11 4.77 9.38
C SER A 160 -10.17 4.45 8.22
N VAL A 161 -10.49 4.99 7.04
CA VAL A 161 -9.77 4.75 5.79
C VAL A 161 -9.05 5.99 5.29
N PHE A 162 -7.84 5.79 4.81
CA PHE A 162 -6.99 6.82 4.23
C PHE A 162 -6.53 6.39 2.86
N ILE A 163 -6.68 7.25 1.85
CA ILE A 163 -6.22 6.97 0.50
C ILE A 163 -5.38 8.15 0.03
N ILE A 164 -4.06 7.92 -0.11
CA ILE A 164 -3.11 8.93 -0.60
C ILE A 164 -2.81 8.62 -2.06
N LYS A 165 -3.15 9.55 -2.96
CA LYS A 165 -2.99 9.37 -4.40
C LYS A 165 -1.97 10.35 -4.93
N THR A 166 -0.97 9.87 -5.67
CA THR A 166 -0.02 10.73 -6.39
C THR A 166 0.21 10.25 -7.82
N SER A 167 0.31 11.20 -8.76
CA SER A 167 0.77 10.92 -10.13
C SER A 167 2.30 10.88 -10.27
N LYS A 168 3.02 11.03 -9.15
CA LYS A 168 4.48 11.01 -9.01
C LYS A 168 4.87 9.95 -7.97
N SER A 169 5.94 10.20 -7.21
CA SER A 169 6.49 9.26 -6.24
C SER A 169 6.08 9.60 -4.80
N VAL A 170 6.16 8.61 -3.92
CA VAL A 170 6.24 8.80 -2.47
C VAL A 170 7.71 8.73 -2.06
N LEU A 171 8.19 9.70 -1.31
CA LEU A 171 9.59 9.88 -0.91
C LEU A 171 9.66 9.97 0.62
N GLN A 172 10.04 8.88 1.27
CA GLN A 172 10.27 8.85 2.71
C GLN A 172 11.77 8.95 2.99
N ALA A 173 12.18 9.94 3.78
CA ALA A 173 13.57 10.10 4.19
C ALA A 173 14.00 9.06 5.24
N ALA A 174 15.31 8.84 5.35
CA ALA A 174 15.84 7.97 6.39
C ALA A 174 15.56 8.54 7.79
N GLY A 175 15.13 7.68 8.71
CA GLY A 175 14.87 8.06 10.11
C GLY A 175 13.53 8.75 10.36
N THR A 176 12.60 8.73 9.40
CA THR A 176 11.21 9.17 9.59
C THR A 176 10.25 7.99 9.73
N GLU A 177 9.16 8.21 10.46
CA GLU A 177 8.15 7.21 10.75
C GLU A 177 6.77 7.57 10.18
N VAL A 178 5.97 6.54 9.93
CA VAL A 178 4.52 6.63 9.71
C VAL A 178 3.85 6.12 10.98
N ILE A 179 3.25 7.02 11.75
CA ILE A 179 2.66 6.74 13.06
C ILE A 179 1.16 6.53 12.90
N LEU A 180 0.62 5.49 13.53
CA LEU A 180 -0.82 5.21 13.54
C LEU A 180 -1.33 5.42 14.96
N GLN A 181 -2.40 6.19 15.10
CA GLN A 181 -3.01 6.45 16.41
C GLN A 181 -4.54 6.45 16.36
N ASN A 182 -5.15 6.41 17.55
CA ASN A 182 -6.58 6.57 17.76
C ASN A 182 -7.45 5.69 16.84
N GLY A 183 -7.06 4.42 16.69
CA GLY A 183 -7.79 3.43 15.90
C GLY A 183 -7.31 3.27 14.46
N ALA A 184 -6.43 4.12 13.93
CA ALA A 184 -5.88 3.90 12.58
C ALA A 184 -5.19 2.53 12.48
N LYS A 185 -5.46 1.79 11.40
CA LYS A 185 -4.87 0.48 11.10
C LYS A 185 -4.18 0.51 9.75
N ALA A 186 -3.04 -0.18 9.63
CA ALA A 186 -2.26 -0.21 8.40
C ALA A 186 -3.06 -0.80 7.22
N GLU A 187 -3.92 -1.80 7.47
CA GLU A 187 -4.81 -2.40 6.47
C GLU A 187 -5.84 -1.43 5.87
N ASN A 188 -6.05 -0.27 6.49
CA ASN A 188 -6.97 0.78 6.03
C ASN A 188 -6.26 2.01 5.43
N ILE A 189 -4.93 1.94 5.25
CA ILE A 189 -4.14 3.02 4.63
C ILE A 189 -3.65 2.56 3.26
N PHE A 190 -4.08 3.25 2.21
CA PHE A 190 -3.78 2.91 0.83
C PHE A 190 -2.96 4.02 0.16
N TRP A 191 -1.84 3.64 -0.45
CA TRP A 191 -0.99 4.53 -1.24
C TRP A 191 -1.13 4.18 -2.72
N SER A 192 -1.80 5.03 -3.49
CA SER A 192 -1.95 4.92 -4.95
C SER A 192 -0.88 5.77 -5.63
N VAL A 193 0.17 5.12 -6.13
CA VAL A 193 1.38 5.76 -6.68
C VAL A 193 1.58 5.33 -8.13
N ALA A 194 1.72 6.28 -9.06
CA ALA A 194 1.78 6.04 -10.51
C ALA A 194 3.19 5.78 -11.07
#